data_AF-A0AAN7NCZ3-F1
#
_entry.id   AF-A0AAN7NCZ3-F1
#
_cell.length_a   1.000
_cell.length_b   1.000
_cell.length_c   1.000
_cell.angle_alpha   90.00
_cell.angle_beta   90.00
_cell.angle_gamma   90.00
#
_symmetry.space_group_name_H-M   'P 1'
#
loop_
_entity.id
_entity.type
_entity.pdbx_description
1 polymer ?
#
loop_
_entity_poly.entity_id
_entity_poly.type
_entity_poly.pdbx_seq_one_letter_code
_entity_poly.pdbx_strand_id
1 'polypeptide(L)' 'MKHCSMSLAGAHAGIESCRPIVRPSSFWQQLIRYEYKLFGINRLRMTSSLSGVIPGVYENEVRVMLLL' A
#
# COMPACT_ATOMS: atom_id res chain seq x y z
N MET A 1 -6.20 8.45 6.32
CA MET A 1 -7.49 7.78 6.06
C MET A 1 -8.62 8.38 6.86
N LYS A 2 -8.81 8.03 8.15
CA LYS A 2 -9.97 8.45 8.97
C LYS A 2 -10.29 9.95 8.97
N HIS A 3 -9.29 10.81 9.19
CA HIS A 3 -9.51 12.25 9.38
C HIS A 3 -9.50 13.07 8.08
N CYS A 4 -8.93 12.51 7.00
CA CYS A 4 -8.78 13.22 5.74
C CYS A 4 -9.59 12.59 4.59
N SER A 5 -10.44 11.60 4.90
CA SER A 5 -11.23 10.83 3.92
C SER A 5 -10.41 10.27 2.75
N MET A 6 -9.13 9.97 3.00
CA MET A 6 -8.22 9.43 1.99
C MET A 6 -8.23 7.91 1.99
N SER A 7 -8.06 7.31 0.80
CA SER A 7 -7.74 5.89 0.65
C SER A 7 -6.40 5.54 1.30
N LEU A 8 -6.16 4.26 1.55
CA LEU A 8 -4.88 3.78 2.07
C LEU A 8 -3.75 4.10 1.08
N ALA A 9 -3.97 3.88 -0.22
CA ALA A 9 -2.99 4.22 -1.26
C ALA A 9 -2.68 5.72 -1.29
N GLY A 10 -3.71 6.58 -1.21
CA GLY A 10 -3.51 8.03 -1.19
C GLY A 10 -2.81 8.50 0.08
N ALA A 11 -3.14 7.92 1.23
CA ALA A 11 -2.47 8.22 2.49
C ALA A 11 -0.99 7.78 2.46
N HIS A 12 -0.69 6.62 1.87
CA HIS A 12 0.69 6.16 1.69
C HIS A 12 1.48 7.12 0.80
N ALA A 13 0.96 7.47 -0.38
CA ALA A 13 1.62 8.38 -1.30
C ALA A 13 1.90 9.76 -0.67
N GLY A 14 0.97 10.29 0.14
CA GLY A 14 1.17 11.54 0.87
C GLY A 14 2.19 11.46 2.01
N ILE A 15 2.37 10.30 2.64
CA ILE A 15 3.41 10.10 3.65
C ILE A 15 4.77 9.91 2.96
N GLU A 16 4.80 9.16 1.87
CA GLU A 16 6.01 8.87 1.10
C GLU A 16 6.61 10.13 0.47
N SER A 17 5.78 11.06 -0.03
CA SER A 17 6.25 12.36 -0.54
C SER A 17 6.93 13.20 0.54
N CYS A 18 6.49 13.10 1.79
CA CYS A 18 7.11 13.79 2.94
C CYS A 18 8.29 12.98 3.53
N ARG A 19 8.26 11.65 3.43
CA ARG A 19 9.26 10.74 3.98
C ARG A 19 9.42 9.49 3.10
N PRO A 20 10.36 9.50 2.14
CA PRO A 20 10.51 8.45 1.12
C PRO A 20 10.87 7.06 1.66
N ILE A 21 11.30 6.94 2.93
CA ILE A 21 11.77 5.68 3.53
C ILE A 21 10.63 4.95 4.28
N VAL A 22 9.40 5.46 4.26
CA VAL A 22 8.27 4.78 4.94
C VAL A 22 7.84 3.56 4.14
N ARG A 23 8.27 2.38 4.58
CA ARG A 23 7.73 1.09 4.13
C ARG A 23 7.13 0.32 5.29
N PRO A 24 5.79 0.20 5.38
CA PRO A 24 5.18 -0.71 6.34
C PRO A 24 5.60 -2.15 5.98
N SER A 25 6.04 -2.96 6.95
CA SER A 25 6.41 -4.36 6.70
C SER A 25 5.21 -5.29 6.91
N SER A 26 4.85 -5.59 8.16
CA SER A 26 3.75 -6.48 8.52
C SER A 26 2.38 -5.81 8.62
N PHE A 27 2.33 -4.47 8.59
CA PHE A 27 1.11 -3.71 8.87
C PHE A 27 0.13 -3.60 7.71
N TRP A 28 0.53 -3.96 6.48
CA TRP A 28 -0.30 -3.77 5.30
C TRP A 28 -1.66 -4.47 5.37
N GLN A 29 -1.70 -5.72 5.82
CA GLN A 29 -2.97 -6.44 5.96
C GLN A 29 -3.91 -5.77 6.97
N GLN A 30 -3.35 -5.22 8.05
CA GLN A 30 -4.14 -4.51 9.06
C GLN A 30 -4.68 -3.19 8.51
N LEU A 31 -3.85 -2.45 7.76
CA LEU A 31 -4.24 -1.22 7.10
C LEU A 31 -5.30 -1.44 6.02
N ILE A 32 -5.21 -2.52 5.23
CA ILE A 32 -6.23 -2.90 4.25
C ILE A 32 -7.55 -3.21 4.96
N ARG A 33 -7.53 -4.05 6.02
CA ARG A 33 -8.74 -4.32 6.83
C ARG A 33 -9.33 -3.04 7.43
N TYR A 34 -8.48 -2.10 7.82
CA TYR A 34 -8.90 -0.81 8.34
C TYR A 34 -9.53 0.09 7.26
N GLU A 35 -9.04 0.04 6.02
CA GLU A 35 -9.65 0.72 4.88
C GLU A 35 -11.07 0.21 4.65
N TYR A 36 -11.27 -1.12 4.62
CA TYR A 36 -12.58 -1.72 4.53
C TYR A 36 -13.51 -1.26 5.66
N LYS A 37 -13.01 -1.24 6.91
CA LYS A 37 -13.80 -0.81 8.07
C LYS A 37 -14.26 0.65 7.97
N LEU A 38 -13.47 1.52 7.34
CA LEU A 38 -13.80 2.94 7.19
C LEU A 38 -14.70 3.23 5.97
N PHE A 39 -14.47 2.55 4.85
CA PHE A 39 -15.05 2.94 3.55
C PHE A 39 -15.85 1.83 2.87
N GLY A 40 -15.90 0.62 3.43
CA GLY A 40 -16.58 -0.55 2.85
C GLY A 40 -15.91 -1.13 1.60
N ILE A 41 -14.75 -0.59 1.21
CA ILE A 41 -14.00 -1.01 0.02
C ILE A 41 -12.50 -1.06 0.31
N ASN A 42 -11.81 -2.00 -0.32
CA ASN A 42 -10.36 -2.07 -0.34
C ASN A 42 -9.85 -1.65 -1.71
N ARG A 43 -9.20 -0.48 -1.76
CA ARG A 43 -8.55 0.02 -2.98
C ARG A 43 -7.15 -0.55 -3.12
N LEU A 44 -6.51 -0.85 -1.99
CA LEU A 44 -5.23 -1.56 -1.95
C LEU A 44 -5.46 -3.04 -1.64
N ARG A 45 -4.76 -3.91 -2.38
CA ARG A 45 -4.79 -5.37 -2.18
C ARG A 45 -3.38 -5.92 -2.06
N MET A 46 -3.24 -7.07 -1.41
CA MET A 46 -2.02 -7.86 -1.51
C MET A 46 -2.05 -8.60 -2.86
N THR A 47 -0.97 -8.53 -3.61
CA THR A 47 -0.80 -9.18 -4.92
C THR A 47 0.40 -10.14 -4.87
N SER A 48 0.29 -11.24 -5.61
CA SER A 48 1.42 -12.14 -5.83
C SER A 48 2.40 -11.49 -6.81
N SER A 49 3.66 -11.41 -6.42
CA SER A 49 4.76 -10.98 -7.29
C SER A 49 5.86 -12.04 -7.32
N LEU A 50 6.81 -11.86 -8.24
CA LEU A 50 8.05 -12.67 -8.28
C LEU A 50 8.88 -12.55 -6.99
N SER A 51 8.69 -11.49 -6.20
CA SER A 51 9.35 -11.28 -4.90
C SER A 51 8.54 -11.80 -3.69
N GLY A 52 7.41 -12.49 -3.94
CA GLY A 52 6.47 -12.93 -2.92
C GLY A 52 5.19 -12.10 -2.87
N VAL A 53 4.41 -12.24 -1.79
CA VAL A 53 3.13 -11.55 -1.60
C VAL A 53 3.39 -10.13 -1.08
N ILE A 54 3.08 -9.13 -1.92
CA ILE A 54 3.38 -7.73 -1.66
C ILE A 54 2.11 -6.88 -1.72
N PRO A 55 2.10 -5.69 -1.11
CA PRO A 55 1.12 -4.65 -1.39
C PRO A 55 1.14 -4.25 -2.87
N GLY A 56 -0.01 -4.12 -3.51
CA GLY A 56 -0.11 -3.75 -4.93
C GLY A 56 0.53 -2.40 -5.29
N VAL A 57 0.77 -1.52 -4.31
CA VAL A 57 1.51 -0.25 -4.51
C VAL A 57 2.97 -0.47 -4.89
N TYR A 58 3.58 -1.62 -4.53
CA TYR A 58 4.97 -1.93 -4.86
C TYR A 58 5.12 -2.80 -6.12
N GLU A 59 4.01 -3.15 -6.79
CA GLU A 59 4.07 -4.06 -7.93
C GLU A 59 4.94 -3.51 -9.07
N ASN A 60 4.82 -2.20 -9.36
CA ASN A 60 5.64 -1.55 -10.38
C ASN A 60 7.11 -1.48 -9.97
N GLU A 61 7.41 -1.16 -8.71
CA GLU A 61 8.80 -1.12 -8.21
C GLU A 61 9.47 -2.48 -8.36
N VAL A 62 8.78 -3.55 -7.94
CA VAL A 62 9.28 -4.93 -8.04
C VAL A 62 9.44 -5.34 -9.51
N ARG A 63 8.51 -4.96 -10.38
CA ARG A 63 8.59 -5.25 -11.81
C ARG A 63 9.81 -4.56 -12.44
N VAL A 64 10.04 -3.29 -12.13
CA VAL A 64 11.21 -2.54 -12.65
C VAL A 64 12.51 -3.14 -12.11
N MET A 65 12.57 -3.46 -10.82
CA MET A 65 13.77 -4.02 -10.19
C MET A 65 14.15 -5.42 -10.70
N LEU A 66 13.20 -6.18 -11.25
CA LEU A 66 13.44 -7.50 -11.84
C LEU A 66 13.64 -7.48 -13.37
N LEU A 67 13.31 -6.37 -14.03
CA LEU A 67 13.56 -6.16 -15.47
C LEU A 67 14.90 -5.45 -15.74
N LEU A 68 15.52 -4.88 -14.71
CA LEU A 68 16.87 -4.31 -14.71
C LEU A 68 17.90 -5.36 -14.25
#